data_AF-B6ENC4-F1
#
_entry.id   AF-B6ENC4-F1
#
_cell.length_a   1.000
_cell.length_b   1.000
_cell.length_c   1.000
_cell.angle_alpha   90.00
_cell.angle_beta   90.00
_cell.angle_gamma   90.00
#
_symmetry.space_group_name_H-M   'P 1'
#
loop_
_entity.id
_entity.type
_entity.pdbx_description
1 polymer ?
#
loop_
_entity_poly.entity_id
_entity_poly.type
_entity_poly.pdbx_seq_one_letter_code
_entity_poly.pdbx_strand_id
1 'polypeptide(L)'
;MNIYYLSSSPTLYSSLLIDLLEKSSGRKIMTLDCDELGMKGEKEDEDILVILDFKNQTDKKYKQYLSVITKYKLKVKEILFNVTNENITKNIMRYPSVVGVFYEKDNVDVISEGVKKIIDGEMWLSRKITNDLISIYRSKQNGILTSSVSLTTREKEILKLLSLGASNIDIANTLFVSENTVKTHLHNVFKKLNVKNRLQAMIWTKGYDFEGISE
;
A
#
# COMPACT_ATOMS: atom_id res chain seq x y z
N MET A 1 -23.68 -5.79 1.69
CA MET A 1 -22.37 -5.44 2.30
C MET A 1 -22.11 -6.22 3.57
N ASN A 2 -21.46 -7.37 3.39
CA ASN A 2 -20.88 -8.19 4.44
C ASN A 2 -19.61 -7.56 5.02
N ILE A 3 -19.32 -7.89 6.28
CA ILE A 3 -18.15 -7.41 7.00
C ILE A 3 -17.28 -8.61 7.39
N TYR A 4 -16.01 -8.56 7.01
CA TYR A 4 -15.03 -9.60 7.27
C TYR A 4 -13.86 -9.04 8.07
N TYR A 5 -13.51 -9.70 9.18
CA TYR A 5 -12.28 -9.44 9.91
C TYR A 5 -11.20 -10.44 9.48
N LEU A 6 -10.13 -9.95 8.87
CA LEU A 6 -9.07 -10.82 8.36
C LEU A 6 -8.12 -11.22 9.49
N SER A 7 -8.14 -12.49 9.88
CA SER A 7 -7.26 -13.02 10.91
C SER A 7 -6.86 -14.46 10.64
N SER A 8 -5.56 -14.74 10.74
CA SER A 8 -5.04 -16.11 10.66
C SER A 8 -5.14 -16.86 12.00
N SER A 9 -5.34 -16.14 13.12
CA SER A 9 -5.45 -16.70 14.47
C SER A 9 -6.18 -15.70 15.37
N PRO A 10 -7.42 -15.97 15.79
CA PRO A 10 -8.15 -15.08 16.69
C PRO A 10 -7.40 -14.95 18.02
N THR A 11 -7.07 -13.71 18.39
CA THR A 11 -6.59 -13.35 19.73
C THR A 11 -7.76 -12.83 20.57
N LEU A 12 -7.60 -12.83 21.90
CA LEU A 12 -8.57 -12.21 22.82
C LEU A 12 -8.83 -10.74 22.46
N TYR A 13 -7.80 -10.03 21.98
CA TYR A 13 -7.94 -8.64 21.54
C TYR A 13 -8.83 -8.53 20.29
N SER A 14 -8.59 -9.38 19.28
CA SER A 14 -9.43 -9.38 18.08
C SER A 14 -10.88 -9.78 18.36
N SER A 15 -11.13 -10.72 19.28
CA SER A 15 -12.51 -11.08 19.64
C SER A 15 -13.24 -9.93 20.34
N LEU A 16 -12.57 -9.22 21.26
CA LEU A 16 -13.15 -8.05 21.92
C LEU A 16 -13.44 -6.91 20.93
N LEU A 17 -12.53 -6.69 19.97
CA LEU A 17 -12.73 -5.72 18.91
C LEU A 17 -13.91 -6.12 18.01
N ILE A 18 -14.01 -7.39 17.63
CA ILE A 18 -15.14 -7.89 16.83
C ILE A 18 -16.46 -7.66 17.57
N ASP A 19 -16.56 -8.06 18.85
CA ASP A 19 -17.76 -7.86 19.67
C ASP A 19 -18.16 -6.39 19.74
N LEU A 20 -17.17 -5.49 19.90
CA LEU A 20 -17.38 -4.05 19.89
C LEU A 20 -17.98 -3.57 18.57
N LEU A 21 -17.38 -4.01 17.46
CA LEU A 21 -17.74 -3.60 16.13
C LEU A 21 -19.12 -4.14 15.74
N GLU A 22 -19.45 -5.38 16.12
CA GLU A 22 -20.79 -5.94 15.92
C GLU A 22 -21.86 -5.15 16.67
N LYS A 23 -21.61 -4.80 17.94
CA LYS A 23 -22.52 -3.94 18.72
C LYS A 23 -22.70 -2.55 18.09
N SER A 24 -21.63 -1.99 17.56
CA SER A 24 -21.64 -0.63 17.00
C SER A 24 -22.30 -0.57 15.63
N SER A 25 -22.05 -1.57 14.80
CA SER A 25 -22.58 -1.68 13.43
C SER A 25 -23.99 -2.26 13.37
N GLY A 26 -24.42 -3.00 14.40
CA GLY A 26 -25.63 -3.82 14.35
C GLY A 26 -25.54 -4.96 13.33
N ARG A 27 -24.33 -5.29 12.86
CA ARG A 27 -24.08 -6.32 11.84
C ARG A 27 -23.09 -7.36 12.35
N LYS A 28 -23.30 -8.60 11.96
CA LYS A 28 -22.38 -9.70 12.26
C LYS A 28 -21.08 -9.54 11.46
N ILE A 29 -19.95 -9.79 12.10
CA ILE A 29 -18.62 -9.73 11.50
C ILE A 29 -18.05 -11.15 11.44
N MET A 30 -17.74 -11.59 10.23
CA MET A 30 -17.17 -12.92 10.01
C MET A 30 -15.65 -12.86 10.10
N THR A 31 -15.05 -13.67 10.97
CA THR A 31 -13.59 -13.83 10.99
C THR A 31 -13.18 -14.87 9.98
N LEU A 32 -12.31 -14.50 9.04
CA LEU A 32 -11.79 -15.39 8.00
C LEU A 32 -10.29 -15.21 7.83
N ASP A 33 -9.62 -16.24 7.34
CA ASP A 33 -8.28 -16.06 6.75
C ASP A 33 -8.35 -15.56 5.30
N CYS A 34 -7.18 -15.33 4.68
CA CYS A 34 -7.10 -14.83 3.30
C CYS A 34 -7.68 -15.81 2.29
N ASP A 35 -7.44 -17.11 2.45
CA ASP A 35 -7.84 -18.10 1.46
C ASP A 35 -9.35 -18.33 1.55
N GLU A 36 -9.90 -18.35 2.77
CA GLU A 36 -11.33 -18.35 3.03
C GLU A 36 -12.05 -17.12 2.48
N LEU A 37 -11.44 -15.92 2.58
CA LEU A 37 -12.00 -14.69 2.00
C LEU A 37 -12.21 -14.85 0.49
N GLY A 38 -11.30 -15.51 -0.22
CA GLY A 38 -11.46 -15.79 -1.65
C GLY A 38 -12.59 -16.76 -1.96
N MET A 39 -12.83 -17.74 -1.10
CA MET A 39 -13.87 -18.76 -1.31
C MET A 39 -15.26 -18.29 -0.87
N LYS A 40 -15.35 -17.54 0.23
CA LYS A 40 -16.59 -17.11 0.90
C LYS A 40 -16.97 -15.65 0.61
N GLY A 41 -16.05 -14.87 0.03
CA GLY A 41 -16.33 -13.50 -0.38
C GLY A 41 -17.45 -13.45 -1.42
N GLU A 42 -18.26 -12.39 -1.36
CA GLU A 42 -19.34 -12.18 -2.31
C GLU A 42 -18.76 -12.00 -3.73
N LYS A 43 -19.38 -12.65 -4.71
CA LYS A 43 -18.99 -12.56 -6.12
C LYS A 43 -20.01 -11.71 -6.86
N GLU A 44 -19.47 -10.74 -7.58
CA GLU A 44 -20.14 -9.78 -8.48
C GLU A 44 -21.24 -8.91 -7.82
N ASP A 45 -21.06 -7.60 -7.96
CA ASP A 45 -21.95 -6.49 -7.63
C ASP A 45 -22.21 -6.05 -6.17
N GLU A 46 -21.75 -6.77 -5.15
CA GLU A 46 -21.75 -6.25 -3.78
C GLU A 46 -20.36 -5.83 -3.26
N ASP A 47 -20.29 -4.63 -2.67
CA ASP A 47 -19.13 -4.21 -1.90
C ASP A 47 -19.04 -5.02 -0.61
N ILE A 48 -17.86 -5.56 -0.31
CA ILE A 48 -17.53 -6.17 0.98
C ILE A 48 -16.61 -5.25 1.78
N LEU A 49 -16.84 -5.20 3.10
CA LEU A 49 -15.99 -4.44 4.02
C LEU A 49 -14.99 -5.40 4.67
N VAL A 50 -13.70 -5.15 4.49
CA VAL A 50 -12.62 -5.97 5.06
C VAL A 50 -11.85 -5.17 6.08
N ILE A 51 -11.77 -5.71 7.30
CA ILE A 51 -11.06 -5.15 8.43
C ILE A 51 -9.69 -5.84 8.55
N LEU A 52 -8.64 -5.04 8.57
CA LEU A 52 -7.24 -5.48 8.57
C LEU A 52 -6.51 -4.93 9.81
N ASP A 53 -5.84 -5.81 10.54
CA ASP A 53 -4.92 -5.39 11.61
C ASP A 53 -3.57 -4.99 11.01
N PHE A 54 -3.37 -3.68 10.85
CA PHE A 54 -2.22 -3.11 10.15
C PHE A 54 -0.89 -3.49 10.83
N LYS A 55 -0.84 -3.49 12.16
CA LYS A 55 0.37 -3.82 12.93
C LYS A 55 0.84 -5.26 12.68
N ASN A 56 -0.12 -6.16 12.45
CA ASN A 56 0.13 -7.58 12.21
C ASN A 56 0.21 -7.96 10.71
N GLN A 57 0.15 -6.97 9.82
CA GLN A 57 0.13 -7.16 8.38
C GLN A 57 1.53 -7.09 7.78
N THR A 58 2.19 -8.25 7.69
CA THR A 58 3.49 -8.37 7.02
C THR A 58 3.35 -8.23 5.50
N ASP A 59 4.44 -7.92 4.80
CA ASP A 59 4.46 -7.88 3.34
C ASP A 59 3.98 -9.18 2.68
N LYS A 60 4.25 -10.33 3.32
CA LYS A 60 3.79 -11.64 2.85
C LYS A 60 2.25 -11.73 2.93
N LYS A 61 1.66 -11.38 4.07
CA LYS A 61 0.21 -11.38 4.27
C LYS A 61 -0.49 -10.39 3.35
N TYR A 62 0.09 -9.20 3.19
CA TYR A 62 -0.43 -8.19 2.26
C TYR A 62 -0.43 -8.67 0.81
N LYS A 63 0.66 -9.30 0.34
CA LYS A 63 0.71 -9.87 -1.02
C LYS A 63 -0.29 -11.01 -1.21
N GLN A 64 -0.48 -11.85 -0.21
CA GLN A 64 -1.50 -12.91 -0.24
C GLN A 64 -2.90 -12.31 -0.35
N TYR A 65 -3.20 -11.34 0.50
CA TYR A 65 -4.46 -10.59 0.48
C TYR A 65 -4.73 -9.96 -0.90
N LEU A 66 -3.76 -9.22 -1.45
CA LEU A 66 -3.87 -8.64 -2.80
C LEU A 66 -4.12 -9.70 -3.88
N SER A 67 -3.40 -10.82 -3.82
CA SER A 67 -3.55 -11.94 -4.75
C SER A 67 -4.98 -12.48 -4.73
N VAL A 68 -5.55 -12.65 -3.53
CA VAL A 68 -6.93 -13.13 -3.34
C VAL A 68 -7.93 -12.14 -3.92
N ILE A 69 -7.91 -10.87 -3.51
CA ILE A 69 -8.91 -9.89 -3.97
C ILE A 69 -8.84 -9.71 -5.50
N THR A 70 -7.65 -9.80 -6.09
CA THR A 70 -7.46 -9.69 -7.55
C THR A 70 -7.94 -10.95 -8.27
N LYS A 71 -7.52 -12.14 -7.81
CA LYS A 71 -7.88 -13.43 -8.41
C LYS A 71 -9.38 -13.67 -8.42
N TYR A 72 -10.05 -13.31 -7.32
CA TYR A 72 -11.49 -13.49 -7.15
C TYR A 72 -12.32 -12.25 -7.54
N LYS A 73 -11.67 -11.18 -8.02
CA LYS A 73 -12.30 -9.90 -8.44
C LYS A 73 -13.26 -9.32 -7.39
N LEU A 74 -12.85 -9.36 -6.12
CA LEU A 74 -13.68 -8.88 -5.01
C LEU A 74 -13.74 -7.35 -5.02
N LYS A 75 -14.96 -6.77 -4.89
CA LYS A 75 -15.14 -5.33 -4.67
C LYS A 75 -14.97 -5.02 -3.18
N VAL A 76 -13.77 -4.63 -2.78
CA VAL A 76 -13.40 -4.47 -1.37
C VAL A 76 -13.38 -3.00 -0.96
N LYS A 77 -13.89 -2.73 0.24
CA LYS A 77 -13.62 -1.51 1.03
C LYS A 77 -12.79 -1.91 2.24
N GLU A 78 -11.68 -1.22 2.48
CA GLU A 78 -10.68 -1.62 3.48
C GLU A 78 -10.74 -0.71 4.71
N ILE A 79 -10.79 -1.30 5.90
CA ILE A 79 -10.57 -0.62 7.18
C ILE A 79 -9.27 -1.11 7.79
N LEU A 80 -8.39 -0.18 8.15
CA LEU A 80 -7.12 -0.47 8.81
C LEU A 80 -7.23 -0.14 10.30
N PHE A 81 -6.99 -1.15 11.16
CA PHE A 81 -6.90 -1.01 12.61
C PHE A 81 -5.47 -1.08 13.10
N ASN A 82 -5.23 -0.60 14.32
CA ASN A 82 -3.94 -0.59 14.99
C ASN A 82 -2.85 0.11 14.17
N VAL A 83 -3.24 1.18 13.46
CA VAL A 83 -2.29 1.92 12.64
C VAL A 83 -1.36 2.75 13.54
N THR A 84 -0.07 2.73 13.22
CA THR A 84 0.97 3.51 13.91
C THR A 84 1.32 4.77 13.11
N ASN A 85 1.84 5.80 13.78
CA ASN A 85 1.97 7.14 13.18
C ASN A 85 3.10 7.31 12.14
N GLU A 86 4.04 6.36 12.04
CA GLU A 86 5.21 6.53 11.18
C GLU A 86 4.91 6.22 9.71
N ASN A 87 5.23 7.16 8.82
CA ASN A 87 5.07 7.02 7.35
C ASN A 87 3.67 6.57 6.91
N ILE A 88 2.65 6.93 7.68
CA ILE A 88 1.28 6.42 7.55
C ILE A 88 0.72 6.56 6.13
N THR A 89 0.87 7.73 5.50
CA THR A 89 0.35 7.98 4.15
C THR A 89 0.93 7.01 3.13
N LYS A 90 2.25 6.77 3.15
CA LYS A 90 2.90 5.82 2.21
C LYS A 90 2.45 4.38 2.46
N ASN A 91 2.28 4.01 3.71
CA ASN A 91 1.84 2.67 4.08
C ASN A 91 0.39 2.41 3.70
N ILE A 92 -0.49 3.39 3.94
CA ILE A 92 -1.91 3.32 3.61
C ILE A 92 -2.13 3.32 2.09
N MET A 93 -1.32 4.07 1.32
CA MET A 93 -1.40 4.08 -0.14
C MET A 93 -1.23 2.71 -0.81
N ARG A 94 -0.74 1.70 -0.08
CA ARG A 94 -0.70 0.32 -0.56
C ARG A 94 -2.12 -0.24 -0.68
N TYR A 95 -3.04 0.14 0.19
CA TYR A 95 -4.43 -0.30 0.25
C TYR A 95 -5.28 0.63 -0.63
N PRO A 96 -5.60 0.24 -1.88
CA PRO A 96 -6.16 1.14 -2.88
C PRO A 96 -7.63 1.50 -2.59
N SER A 97 -8.31 0.72 -1.74
CA SER A 97 -9.72 0.87 -1.42
C SER A 97 -9.94 1.18 0.06
N VAL A 98 -8.96 1.80 0.72
CA VAL A 98 -9.06 2.22 2.11
C VAL A 98 -10.17 3.27 2.28
N VAL A 99 -11.08 2.98 3.20
CA VAL A 99 -12.18 3.88 3.57
C VAL A 99 -12.13 4.29 5.04
N GLY A 100 -11.40 3.54 5.86
CA GLY A 100 -11.33 3.79 7.30
C GLY A 100 -9.95 3.50 7.89
N VAL A 101 -9.50 4.37 8.80
CA VAL A 101 -8.23 4.23 9.52
C VAL A 101 -8.47 4.48 11.00
N PHE A 102 -8.09 3.53 11.84
CA PHE A 102 -8.12 3.61 13.29
C PHE A 102 -6.72 3.37 13.86
N TYR A 103 -6.30 4.25 14.76
CA TYR A 103 -5.00 4.23 15.40
C TYR A 103 -5.02 3.37 16.65
N GLU A 104 -3.85 2.86 17.06
CA GLU A 104 -3.69 2.05 18.28
C GLU A 104 -4.18 2.75 19.57
N LYS A 105 -4.24 4.08 19.55
CA LYS A 105 -4.66 4.91 20.69
C LYS A 105 -6.11 5.39 20.60
N ASP A 106 -6.83 5.06 19.53
CA ASP A 106 -8.22 5.45 19.40
C ASP A 106 -9.04 4.71 20.46
N ASN A 107 -9.94 5.45 21.12
CA ASN A 107 -10.83 4.87 22.09
C ASN A 107 -12.03 4.20 21.39
N VAL A 108 -12.78 3.44 22.19
CA VAL A 108 -13.94 2.69 21.73
C VAL A 108 -14.99 3.60 21.07
N ASP A 109 -15.29 4.75 21.64
CA ASP A 109 -16.35 5.64 21.12
C ASP A 109 -15.99 6.17 19.72
N VAL A 110 -14.73 6.57 19.52
CA VAL A 110 -14.19 7.00 18.22
C VAL A 110 -14.26 5.88 17.19
N ILE A 111 -13.88 4.66 17.58
CA ILE A 111 -13.96 3.48 16.71
C ILE A 111 -15.41 3.19 16.32
N SER A 112 -16.31 3.17 17.30
CA SER A 112 -17.73 2.90 17.11
C SER A 112 -18.41 3.92 16.20
N GLU A 113 -18.12 5.22 16.41
CA GLU A 113 -18.62 6.29 15.55
C GLU A 113 -18.10 6.14 14.13
N GLY A 114 -16.79 5.97 13.96
CA GLY A 114 -16.18 5.86 12.64
C GLY A 114 -16.68 4.67 11.84
N VAL A 115 -16.91 3.52 12.49
CA VAL A 115 -17.43 2.31 11.82
C VAL A 115 -18.86 2.51 11.36
N LYS A 116 -19.71 3.17 12.16
CA LYS A 116 -21.07 3.54 11.74
C LYS A 116 -21.03 4.41 10.48
N LYS A 117 -20.19 5.46 10.50
CA LYS A 117 -19.97 6.35 9.35
C LYS A 117 -19.53 5.62 8.09
N ILE A 118 -18.59 4.67 8.22
CA ILE A 118 -18.12 3.86 7.08
C ILE A 118 -19.23 2.97 6.52
N ILE A 119 -20.07 2.39 7.37
CA ILE A 119 -21.21 1.58 6.94
C ILE A 119 -22.26 2.43 6.21
N ASP A 120 -22.43 3.68 6.62
CA ASP A 120 -23.28 4.67 5.94
C ASP A 120 -22.67 5.20 4.63
N GLY A 121 -21.48 4.73 4.26
CA GLY A 121 -20.80 5.06 3.00
C GLY A 121 -19.84 6.26 3.09
N GLU A 122 -19.61 6.80 4.28
CA GLU A 122 -18.63 7.87 4.50
C GLU A 122 -17.21 7.31 4.65
N MET A 123 -16.20 8.18 4.51
CA MET A 123 -14.80 7.83 4.81
C MET A 123 -14.44 8.28 6.22
N TRP A 124 -13.64 7.47 6.92
CA TRP A 124 -13.07 7.79 8.22
C TRP A 124 -11.56 7.91 8.14
N LEU A 125 -11.08 9.08 7.71
CA LEU A 125 -9.66 9.38 7.54
C LEU A 125 -9.30 10.66 8.29
N SER A 126 -8.11 10.69 8.89
CA SER A 126 -7.63 11.91 9.56
C SER A 126 -7.35 13.01 8.55
N ARG A 127 -7.57 14.28 8.96
CA ARG A 127 -7.30 15.46 8.11
C ARG A 127 -5.90 15.45 7.49
N LYS A 128 -4.90 14.96 8.22
CA LYS A 128 -3.53 14.82 7.73
C LYS A 128 -3.44 13.83 6.56
N ILE A 129 -3.99 12.62 6.72
CA ILE A 129 -4.00 11.61 5.65
C ILE A 129 -4.75 12.15 4.43
N THR A 130 -5.93 12.75 4.63
CA THR A 130 -6.73 13.32 3.54
C THR A 130 -5.95 14.40 2.78
N ASN A 131 -5.31 15.33 3.48
CA ASN A 131 -4.49 16.37 2.85
C ASN A 131 -3.32 15.79 2.05
N ASP A 132 -2.62 14.81 2.63
CA ASP A 132 -1.50 14.16 1.95
C ASP A 132 -1.97 13.42 0.69
N LEU A 133 -3.07 12.66 0.76
CA LEU A 133 -3.64 11.95 -0.39
C LEU A 133 -4.09 12.90 -1.50
N ILE A 134 -4.76 14.00 -1.15
CA ILE A 134 -5.17 15.04 -2.12
C ILE A 134 -3.94 15.67 -2.78
N SER A 135 -2.92 16.00 -1.99
CA SER A 135 -1.67 16.56 -2.50
C SER A 135 -0.98 15.61 -3.49
N ILE A 136 -0.92 14.32 -3.16
CA ILE A 136 -0.34 13.28 -4.02
C ILE A 136 -1.18 13.12 -5.30
N TYR A 137 -2.51 13.08 -5.19
CA TYR A 137 -3.40 12.96 -6.34
C TYR A 137 -3.24 14.14 -7.31
N ARG A 138 -3.27 15.37 -6.79
CA ARG A 138 -3.04 16.59 -7.58
C ARG A 138 -1.67 16.59 -8.25
N SER A 139 -0.66 16.15 -7.51
CA SER A 139 0.70 16.07 -8.05
C SER A 139 0.82 14.97 -9.12
N LYS A 140 0.10 13.84 -9.02
CA LYS A 140 0.01 12.84 -10.09
C LYS A 140 -0.70 13.38 -11.33
N GLN A 141 -1.85 14.06 -11.16
CA GLN A 141 -2.56 14.68 -12.28
C GLN A 141 -1.71 15.75 -12.98
N ASN A 142 -0.90 16.48 -12.22
CA ASN A 142 0.01 17.49 -12.75
C ASN A 142 1.36 16.92 -13.23
N GLY A 143 1.54 15.59 -13.27
CA GLY A 143 2.79 14.94 -13.72
C GLY A 143 3.99 15.07 -12.78
N ILE A 144 3.79 15.59 -11.56
CA ILE A 144 4.85 15.88 -10.57
C ILE A 144 5.28 14.62 -9.79
N LEU A 145 4.41 13.62 -9.63
CA LEU A 145 4.69 12.39 -8.87
C LEU A 145 4.66 11.13 -9.75
N THR A 146 5.76 10.82 -10.42
CA THR A 146 6.07 9.44 -10.84
C THR A 146 6.65 8.70 -9.64
N SER A 147 6.00 7.60 -9.23
CA SER A 147 6.34 6.63 -8.15
C SER A 147 7.37 7.07 -7.09
N SER A 148 6.91 7.21 -5.85
CA SER A 148 7.53 7.79 -4.64
C SER A 148 8.92 7.26 -4.17
N VAL A 149 9.91 7.19 -5.05
CA VAL A 149 11.32 7.07 -4.69
C VAL A 149 12.00 8.37 -5.10
N SER A 150 12.44 9.16 -4.11
CA SER A 150 13.20 10.38 -4.35
C SER A 150 14.62 10.00 -4.79
N LEU A 151 14.76 9.76 -6.09
CA LEU A 151 16.03 9.59 -6.77
C LEU A 151 16.55 10.96 -7.21
N THR A 152 17.85 11.20 -7.02
CA THR A 152 18.51 12.38 -7.59
C THR A 152 18.51 12.31 -9.12
N THR A 153 18.71 13.44 -9.81
CA THR A 153 18.80 13.46 -11.29
C THR A 153 19.77 12.42 -11.81
N ARG A 154 20.95 12.32 -11.18
CA ARG A 154 21.98 11.37 -11.55
C ARG A 154 21.58 9.91 -11.33
N GLU A 155 20.87 9.63 -10.26
CA GLU A 155 20.34 8.31 -9.96
C GLU A 155 19.25 7.89 -10.97
N LYS A 156 18.43 8.83 -11.44
CA LYS A 156 17.42 8.59 -12.49
C LYS A 156 18.07 8.28 -13.84
N GLU A 157 19.08 9.05 -14.26
CA GLU A 157 19.85 8.81 -15.49
C GLU A 157 20.46 7.41 -15.52
N ILE A 158 21.12 7.02 -14.42
CA ILE A 158 21.74 5.70 -14.27
C ILE A 158 20.67 4.60 -14.30
N LEU A 159 19.55 4.80 -13.62
CA LEU A 159 18.46 3.81 -13.56
C LEU A 159 17.77 3.64 -14.93
N LYS A 160 17.63 4.71 -15.72
CA LYS A 160 17.12 4.68 -17.10
C LYS A 160 18.02 3.84 -18.00
N LEU A 161 19.32 4.09 -18.00
CA LEU A 161 20.27 3.32 -18.81
C LEU A 161 20.35 1.85 -18.36
N LEU A 162 20.27 1.59 -17.06
CA LEU A 162 20.18 0.24 -16.51
C LEU A 162 18.93 -0.51 -17.00
N SER A 163 17.80 0.18 -17.14
CA SER A 163 16.55 -0.40 -17.64
C SER A 163 16.65 -0.85 -19.10
N LEU A 164 17.49 -0.19 -19.89
CA LEU A 164 17.82 -0.52 -21.28
C LEU A 164 18.82 -1.69 -21.39
N GLY A 165 19.31 -2.22 -20.27
CA GLY A 165 20.28 -3.32 -20.24
C GLY A 165 21.75 -2.89 -20.30
N ALA A 166 22.05 -1.58 -20.30
CA ALA A 166 23.42 -1.07 -20.41
C ALA A 166 24.33 -1.53 -19.26
N SER A 167 25.54 -2.00 -19.55
CA SER A 167 26.52 -2.39 -18.52
C SER A 167 27.01 -1.19 -17.71
N ASN A 168 27.69 -1.42 -16.58
CA ASN A 168 28.23 -0.30 -15.79
C ASN A 168 29.25 0.53 -16.59
N ILE A 169 29.98 -0.10 -17.52
CA ILE A 169 30.93 0.56 -18.40
C ILE A 169 30.19 1.42 -19.42
N ASP A 170 29.11 0.89 -20.02
CA ASP A 170 28.29 1.63 -20.98
C ASP A 170 27.65 2.86 -20.33
N ILE A 171 27.13 2.70 -19.10
CA ILE A 171 26.56 3.80 -18.31
C ILE A 171 27.65 4.85 -18.01
N ALA A 172 28.84 4.40 -17.60
CA ALA A 172 29.97 5.27 -17.29
C ALA A 172 30.38 6.11 -18.51
N ASN A 173 30.47 5.48 -19.67
CA ASN A 173 30.81 6.14 -20.94
C ASN A 173 29.72 7.12 -21.37
N THR A 174 28.45 6.71 -21.32
CA THR A 174 27.30 7.55 -21.71
C THR A 174 27.20 8.80 -20.86
N LEU A 175 27.54 8.68 -19.58
CA LEU A 175 27.37 9.74 -18.60
C LEU A 175 28.69 10.46 -18.25
N PHE A 176 29.79 10.16 -18.95
CA PHE A 176 31.12 10.75 -18.75
C PHE A 176 31.62 10.70 -17.30
N VAL A 177 31.51 9.53 -16.65
CA VAL A 177 32.01 9.30 -15.28
C VAL A 177 32.78 7.98 -15.17
N SER A 178 33.42 7.73 -14.03
CA SER A 178 34.10 6.44 -13.80
C SER A 178 33.09 5.31 -13.53
N GLU A 179 33.46 4.07 -13.87
CA GLU A 179 32.68 2.86 -13.56
C GLU A 179 32.43 2.73 -12.04
N ASN A 180 33.41 3.12 -11.22
CA ASN A 180 33.26 3.10 -9.76
C ASN A 180 32.21 4.12 -9.27
N THR A 181 32.14 5.29 -9.90
CA THR A 181 31.08 6.28 -9.63
C THR A 181 29.70 5.68 -9.92
N VAL A 182 29.54 4.96 -11.03
CA VAL A 182 28.29 4.25 -11.37
C VAL A 182 27.95 3.19 -10.32
N LYS A 183 28.92 2.38 -9.88
CA LYS A 183 28.71 1.37 -8.82
C LYS A 183 28.19 2.00 -7.52
N THR A 184 28.77 3.12 -7.10
CA THR A 184 28.33 3.84 -5.89
C THR A 184 26.91 4.37 -6.02
N HIS A 185 26.57 4.98 -7.16
CA HIS A 185 25.19 5.42 -7.40
C HIS A 185 24.21 4.25 -7.43
N LEU A 186 24.54 3.14 -8.11
CA LEU A 186 23.69 1.95 -8.15
C LEU A 186 23.46 1.36 -6.76
N HIS A 187 24.48 1.35 -5.89
CA HIS A 187 24.32 0.94 -4.50
C HIS A 187 23.29 1.79 -3.75
N ASN A 188 23.39 3.13 -3.88
CA ASN A 188 22.45 4.05 -3.26
C ASN A 188 21.04 3.92 -3.83
N VAL A 189 20.93 3.75 -5.16
CA VAL A 189 19.66 3.46 -5.84
C VAL A 189 19.05 2.18 -5.31
N PHE A 190 19.80 1.08 -5.24
CA PHE A 190 19.27 -0.20 -4.76
C PHE A 190 18.77 -0.11 -3.31
N LYS A 191 19.48 0.64 -2.46
CA LYS A 191 19.05 0.93 -1.09
C LYS A 191 17.75 1.74 -1.06
N LYS A 192 17.62 2.76 -1.90
CA LYS A 192 16.40 3.59 -2.02
C LYS A 192 15.20 2.84 -2.61
N LEU A 193 15.45 1.93 -3.56
CA LEU A 193 14.45 1.06 -4.19
C LEU A 193 14.11 -0.18 -3.35
N ASN A 194 14.89 -0.47 -2.31
CA ASN A 194 14.81 -1.70 -1.51
C ASN A 194 14.91 -2.99 -2.35
N VAL A 195 15.83 -3.02 -3.32
CA VAL A 195 16.11 -4.16 -4.18
C VAL A 195 17.48 -4.76 -3.90
N LYS A 196 17.62 -6.07 -4.07
CA LYS A 196 18.85 -6.80 -3.69
C LYS A 196 19.84 -6.98 -4.84
N ASN A 197 19.37 -6.91 -6.08
CA ASN A 197 20.23 -7.15 -7.24
C ASN A 197 19.77 -6.35 -8.46
N ARG A 198 20.66 -6.29 -9.45
CA ARG A 198 20.47 -5.58 -10.72
C ARG A 198 19.20 -6.00 -11.46
N LEU A 199 18.91 -7.29 -11.50
CA LEU A 199 17.73 -7.82 -12.18
C LEU A 199 16.44 -7.34 -11.52
N GLN A 200 16.38 -7.30 -10.19
CA GLN A 200 15.25 -6.72 -9.46
C GLN A 200 15.10 -5.22 -9.73
N ALA A 201 16.20 -4.47 -9.82
CA ALA A 201 16.16 -3.06 -10.20
C ALA A 201 15.61 -2.87 -11.64
N MET A 202 16.03 -3.72 -12.59
CA MET A 202 15.51 -3.69 -13.97
C MET A 202 14.03 -4.08 -14.08
N ILE A 203 13.54 -4.98 -13.22
CA ILE A 203 12.11 -5.31 -13.17
C ILE A 203 11.33 -4.15 -12.54
N TRP A 204 11.88 -3.52 -11.50
CA TRP A 204 11.29 -2.36 -10.84
C TRP A 204 11.04 -1.21 -11.84
N THR A 205 11.98 -0.96 -12.75
CA THR A 205 11.84 0.11 -13.75
C THR A 205 10.73 -0.13 -14.76
N LYS A 206 10.25 -1.37 -14.97
CA LYS A 206 9.12 -1.65 -15.86
C LYS A 206 7.79 -1.10 -15.35
N GLY A 207 7.69 -0.79 -14.06
CA GLY A 207 6.55 -0.10 -13.45
C GLY A 207 6.81 1.37 -13.14
N TYR A 208 7.91 1.95 -13.66
CA TYR A 208 8.31 3.33 -13.44
C TYR A 208 8.32 4.08 -14.78
N ASP A 209 7.45 5.08 -14.93
CA ASP A 209 7.44 5.90 -16.14
C ASP A 209 8.59 6.91 -16.10
N PHE A 210 9.49 6.82 -17.08
CA PHE A 210 10.59 7.77 -17.30
C PHE A 210 10.16 8.89 -18.24
N GLU A 211 8.98 9.47 -18.05
CA GLU A 211 8.61 10.69 -18.79
C GLU A 211 9.40 11.88 -18.22
N GLY A 212 10.17 12.56 -19.08
CA GLY A 212 10.84 13.83 -18.75
C GLY A 212 12.38 13.86 -18.70
N ILE A 213 13.11 12.89 -19.28
CA ILE A 213 14.58 12.99 -19.47
C ILE A 213 14.95 12.67 -20.92
N SER A 214 14.29 13.34 -21.85
CA SER A 214 14.65 13.36 -23.25
C SER A 214 14.69 14.81 -23.70
N GLU A 215 15.85 15.42 -23.45
CA GLU A 215 16.58 16.34 -24.33
C GLU A 215 18.01 16.45 -23.80
#